data_AF-A0AAQ3TPA1-F1
#
_entry.id   AF-A0AAQ3TPA1-F1
#
_cell.length_a   1.000
_cell.length_b   1.000
_cell.length_c   1.000
_cell.angle_alpha   90.00
_cell.angle_beta   90.00
_cell.angle_gamma   90.00
#
_symmetry.space_group_name_H-M   'P 1'
#
loop_
_entity.id
_entity.type
_entity.pdbx_description
1 polymer ?
#
loop_
_entity_poly.entity_id
_entity_poly.type
_entity_poly.pdbx_seq_one_letter_code
_entity_poly.pdbx_strand_id
1 'polypeptide(L)'
;MEAYLVSQSQDIWDATQSMTFVVLPVAEHTTPEIVAQHEANAKAVNFLFFRLGPMDYERVSHLKTAREIWSLLSAHHEGTATIKARLVETYRREYENFVQKPGESIDDLFGRF
;
A
#
# COMPACT_ATOMS: atom_id res chain seq x y z
N MET A 1 -9.79 0.19 -1.72
CA MET A 1 -10.05 0.71 -0.35
C MET A 1 -9.81 2.22 -0.29
N GLU A 2 -8.85 2.76 -1.05
CA GLU A 2 -8.66 4.21 -1.27
C GLU A 2 -9.95 4.97 -1.60
N ALA A 3 -10.67 4.58 -2.67
CA ALA A 3 -11.90 5.26 -3.08
C ALA A 3 -12.97 5.36 -1.97
N TYR A 4 -13.01 4.38 -1.05
CA TYR A 4 -13.92 4.40 0.09
C TYR A 4 -13.45 5.38 1.17
N LEU A 5 -12.14 5.43 1.49
CA LEU A 5 -11.61 6.37 2.50
C LEU A 5 -11.73 7.81 2.02
N VAL A 6 -11.39 8.08 0.76
CA VAL A 6 -11.55 9.40 0.12
C VAL A 6 -13.02 9.82 0.11
N SER A 7 -13.97 8.88 -0.07
CA SER A 7 -15.40 9.21 0.00
C SER A 7 -15.88 9.56 1.42
N GLN A 8 -15.14 9.22 2.48
CA GLN A 8 -15.47 9.63 3.85
C GLN A 8 -14.92 11.02 4.19
N SER A 9 -13.64 11.27 3.89
CA SER A 9 -12.99 12.59 3.94
C SER A 9 -11.57 12.48 3.37
N GLN A 10 -11.07 13.58 2.79
CA GLN A 10 -9.68 13.68 2.36
C GLN A 10 -8.72 13.51 3.54
N ASP A 11 -9.01 14.10 4.70
CA ASP A 11 -8.14 14.01 5.90
C ASP A 11 -7.95 12.57 6.40
N ILE A 12 -8.97 11.73 6.23
CA ILE A 12 -8.93 10.31 6.59
C ILE A 12 -7.99 9.55 5.64
N TRP A 13 -8.04 9.86 4.35
CA TRP A 13 -7.11 9.29 3.38
C TRP A 13 -5.68 9.77 3.65
N ASP A 14 -5.49 11.08 3.89
CA ASP A 14 -4.17 11.66 4.14
C ASP A 14 -3.51 11.08 5.39
N ALA A 15 -4.29 10.72 6.42
CA ALA A 15 -3.79 9.99 7.59
C ALA A 15 -3.15 8.63 7.25
N THR A 16 -3.58 7.96 6.18
CA THR A 16 -2.96 6.71 5.69
C THR A 16 -1.67 6.94 4.92
N GLN A 17 -1.38 8.18 4.53
CA GLN A 17 -0.19 8.55 3.75
C GLN A 17 0.83 9.34 4.59
N SER A 18 0.41 9.91 5.72
CA SER A 18 1.26 10.71 6.58
C SER A 18 2.46 9.92 7.11
N MET A 19 3.66 10.31 6.70
CA MET A 19 4.92 9.73 7.18
C MET A 19 5.43 10.40 8.46
N THR A 20 4.87 11.55 8.81
CA THR A 20 5.31 12.39 9.94
C THR A 20 4.38 12.29 11.14
N PHE A 21 3.20 11.67 10.99
CA PHE A 21 2.27 11.49 12.10
C PHE A 21 2.87 10.59 13.20
N VAL A 22 2.76 11.06 14.44
CA VAL A 22 3.17 10.33 15.63
C VAL A 22 1.98 10.29 16.59
N VAL A 23 1.75 9.14 17.22
CA VAL A 23 0.71 9.01 18.24
C VAL A 23 1.18 9.70 19.52
N LEU A 24 0.71 10.93 19.74
CA LEU A 24 0.90 11.69 20.97
C LEU A 24 -0.13 11.29 22.05
N PRO A 25 0.26 11.38 23.35
CA PRO A 25 -0.68 11.33 24.47
C PRO A 25 -1.75 12.41 24.39
N VAL A 26 -2.93 12.15 24.95
CA VAL A 26 -4.06 13.12 24.94
C VAL A 26 -3.69 14.45 25.60
N ALA A 27 -2.82 14.44 26.61
CA ALA A 27 -2.35 15.67 27.26
C ALA A 27 -1.55 16.61 26.31
N GLU A 28 -1.01 16.06 25.22
CA GLU A 28 -0.23 16.80 24.21
C GLU A 28 -1.10 17.26 23.03
N HIS A 29 -2.41 17.01 23.07
CA HIS A 29 -3.38 17.52 22.10
C HIS A 29 -3.68 19.00 22.35
N THR A 30 -2.65 19.82 22.18
CA THR A 30 -2.63 21.23 22.59
C THR A 30 -3.26 22.19 21.57
N THR A 31 -3.40 21.77 20.31
CA THR A 31 -3.95 22.57 19.23
C THR A 31 -5.10 21.85 18.52
N PRO A 32 -6.07 22.59 17.93
CA PRO A 32 -7.14 21.98 17.14
C PRO A 32 -6.63 21.12 15.98
N GLU A 33 -5.47 21.47 15.41
CA GLU A 33 -4.85 20.73 14.32
C GLU A 33 -4.34 19.35 14.76
N ILE A 34 -3.66 19.27 15.92
CA ILE A 34 -3.22 17.99 16.50
C ILE A 34 -4.44 17.12 16.81
N VAL A 35 -5.49 17.70 17.41
CA VAL A 35 -6.74 16.98 17.70
C VAL A 35 -7.35 16.41 16.41
N ALA A 36 -7.50 17.24 15.38
CA ALA A 36 -8.07 16.83 14.09
C ALA A 36 -7.25 15.71 13.43
N GLN A 37 -5.92 15.81 13.47
CA GLN A 37 -5.02 14.78 12.92
C GLN A 37 -5.18 13.43 13.65
N HIS A 38 -5.27 13.47 14.98
CA HIS A 38 -5.50 12.28 15.80
C HIS A 38 -6.87 11.65 15.55
N GLU A 39 -7.92 12.46 15.43
CA GLU A 39 -9.26 11.98 15.09
C GLU A 39 -9.30 11.35 13.69
N ALA A 40 -8.65 11.98 12.70
CA ALA A 40 -8.57 11.45 11.34
C ALA A 40 -7.86 10.10 11.32
N ASN A 41 -6.73 9.98 12.03
CA ASN A 41 -6.03 8.69 12.18
C ASN A 41 -6.93 7.64 12.86
N ALA A 42 -7.59 7.98 13.96
CA ALA A 42 -8.47 7.04 14.65
C ALA A 42 -9.64 6.54 13.77
N LYS A 43 -10.27 7.45 13.01
CA LYS A 43 -11.32 7.12 12.05
C LYS A 43 -10.79 6.23 10.92
N ALA A 44 -9.63 6.56 10.37
CA ALA A 44 -8.98 5.76 9.34
C ALA A 44 -8.66 4.34 9.82
N VAL A 45 -8.05 4.18 11.01
CA VAL A 45 -7.79 2.87 11.63
C VAL A 45 -9.08 2.06 11.76
N ASN A 46 -10.14 2.67 12.28
CA ASN A 46 -11.43 2.00 12.44
C ASN A 46 -12.01 1.52 11.09
N PHE A 47 -11.96 2.35 10.06
CA PHE A 47 -12.42 1.97 8.73
C PHE A 47 -11.59 0.87 8.08
N LEU A 48 -10.28 0.88 8.30
CA LEU A 48 -9.39 -0.20 7.83
C LEU A 48 -9.78 -1.51 8.49
N PHE A 49 -9.86 -1.55 9.83
CA PHE A 49 -10.21 -2.77 10.58
C PHE A 49 -11.59 -3.31 10.27
N PHE A 50 -12.60 -2.45 10.06
CA PHE A 50 -13.96 -2.88 9.74
C PHE A 50 -14.06 -3.73 8.46
N ARG A 51 -13.10 -3.59 7.55
CA ARG A 51 -13.10 -4.30 6.26
C ARG A 51 -12.23 -5.57 6.27
N LEU A 52 -11.49 -5.84 7.35
CA LEU A 52 -10.55 -6.96 7.39
C LEU A 52 -11.22 -8.26 7.79
N GLY A 53 -10.80 -9.35 7.14
CA GLY A 53 -11.05 -10.69 7.64
C GLY A 53 -10.14 -11.03 8.84
N PRO A 54 -10.40 -12.13 9.57
CA PRO A 54 -9.66 -12.49 10.78
C PRO A 54 -8.14 -12.57 10.60
N MET A 55 -7.67 -13.14 9.48
CA MET A 55 -6.24 -13.29 9.20
C MET A 55 -5.53 -11.96 8.97
N ASP A 56 -6.14 -11.08 8.17
CA ASP A 56 -5.58 -9.75 7.92
C ASP A 56 -5.61 -8.92 9.19
N TYR A 57 -6.70 -9.00 9.96
CA TYR A 57 -6.84 -8.31 11.23
C TYR A 57 -5.76 -8.72 12.23
N GLU A 58 -5.53 -10.02 12.45
CA GLU A 58 -4.49 -10.51 13.36
C GLU A 58 -3.11 -9.94 12.99
N ARG A 59 -2.80 -9.89 11.70
CA ARG A 59 -1.55 -9.35 11.18
C ARG A 59 -1.33 -7.87 11.50
N VAL A 60 -2.37 -7.03 11.49
CA VAL A 60 -2.22 -5.57 11.65
C VAL A 60 -2.72 -5.03 12.99
N SER A 61 -3.41 -5.85 13.79
CA SER A 61 -4.09 -5.43 15.03
C SER A 61 -3.19 -4.77 16.08
N HIS A 62 -1.88 -5.03 16.03
CA HIS A 62 -0.89 -4.46 16.95
C HIS A 62 -0.35 -3.09 16.51
N LEU A 63 -0.66 -2.66 15.28
CA LEU A 63 -0.24 -1.38 14.72
C LEU A 63 -1.17 -0.26 15.19
N LYS A 64 -0.63 0.94 15.37
CA LYS A 64 -1.35 2.06 16.02
C LYS A 64 -1.77 3.15 15.04
N THR A 65 -1.07 3.26 13.92
CA THR A 65 -1.35 4.30 12.92
C THR A 65 -2.03 3.72 11.69
N ALA A 66 -2.90 4.52 11.08
CA ALA A 66 -3.54 4.16 9.82
C ALA A 66 -2.49 3.97 8.71
N ARG A 67 -1.39 4.74 8.75
CA ARG A 67 -0.25 4.61 7.83
C ARG A 67 0.40 3.23 7.90
N GLU A 68 0.74 2.75 9.09
CA GLU A 68 1.39 1.44 9.28
C GLU A 68 0.48 0.31 8.78
N ILE A 69 -0.81 0.36 9.17
CA ILE A 69 -1.81 -0.63 8.78
C ILE A 69 -1.97 -0.64 7.25
N TRP A 70 -2.20 0.53 6.65
CA TRP A 70 -2.33 0.67 5.20
C TRP A 70 -1.10 0.14 4.47
N SER A 71 0.10 0.57 4.89
CA SER A 71 1.34 0.15 4.25
C SER A 71 1.57 -1.35 4.30
N LEU A 72 1.26 -2.01 5.43
CA LEU A 72 1.44 -3.45 5.56
C LEU A 72 0.42 -4.22 4.73
N LEU A 73 -0.85 -3.77 4.70
CA LEU A 73 -1.90 -4.37 3.87
C LEU A 73 -1.59 -4.22 2.38
N SER A 74 -1.23 -3.02 1.93
CA SER A 74 -0.84 -2.77 0.53
C SER A 74 0.36 -3.63 0.13
N ALA A 75 1.37 -3.73 0.99
CA ALA A 75 2.54 -4.58 0.73
C ALA A 75 2.19 -6.08 0.67
N HIS A 76 1.20 -6.54 1.45
CA HIS A 76 0.76 -7.93 1.45
C HIS A 76 -0.06 -8.28 0.20
N HIS A 77 -1.04 -7.43 -0.15
CA HIS A 77 -2.00 -7.71 -1.22
C HIS A 77 -1.47 -7.34 -2.62
N GLU A 78 -0.72 -6.26 -2.75
CA GLU A 78 -0.17 -5.81 -4.04
C GLU A 78 1.27 -6.26 -4.26
N GLY A 79 1.88 -6.89 -3.27
CA GLY A 79 3.32 -7.15 -3.23
C GLY A 79 4.12 -5.92 -2.79
N THR A 80 5.27 -6.18 -2.17
CA THR A 80 6.19 -5.13 -1.74
C THR A 80 6.80 -4.40 -2.94
N ALA A 81 7.26 -3.16 -2.75
CA ALA A 81 8.01 -2.43 -3.77
C ALA A 81 9.20 -3.24 -4.30
N THR A 82 9.85 -4.03 -3.43
CA THR A 82 10.95 -4.93 -3.79
C THR A 82 10.51 -6.07 -4.72
N ILE A 83 9.35 -6.68 -4.48
CA ILE A 83 8.80 -7.72 -5.35
C ILE A 83 8.45 -7.12 -6.71
N LYS A 84 7.79 -5.95 -6.72
CA LYS A 84 7.47 -5.22 -7.95
C LYS A 84 8.73 -4.87 -8.74
N ALA A 85 9.77 -4.35 -8.08
CA ALA A 85 11.05 -4.03 -8.70
C ALA A 85 11.77 -5.28 -9.24
N ARG A 86 11.75 -6.38 -8.50
CA ARG A 86 12.33 -7.66 -8.96
C ARG A 86 11.61 -8.19 -10.19
N LEU A 87 10.28 -8.08 -10.25
CA LEU A 87 9.50 -8.50 -11.40
C LEU A 87 9.86 -7.68 -12.65
N VAL A 88 10.00 -6.36 -12.51
CA VAL A 88 10.46 -5.46 -13.58
C VAL A 88 11.86 -5.87 -14.06
N GLU A 89 12.79 -6.12 -13.15
CA GLU A 89 14.15 -6.54 -13.50
C GLU A 89 14.17 -7.93 -14.17
N THR A 90 13.31 -8.86 -13.74
CA THR A 90 13.14 -10.15 -14.42
C THR A 90 12.68 -9.96 -15.86
N TYR A 91 11.61 -9.20 -16.08
CA TYR A 91 11.11 -8.95 -17.44
C TYR A 91 12.12 -8.20 -18.32
N ARG A 92 12.82 -7.23 -17.73
CA ARG A 92 13.91 -6.52 -18.43
C ARG A 92 15.01 -7.50 -18.86
N ARG A 93 15.43 -8.41 -17.98
CA ARG A 93 16.42 -9.42 -18.30
C ARG A 93 15.93 -10.41 -19.35
N GLU A 94 14.67 -10.82 -19.30
CA GLU A 94 14.07 -11.69 -20.32
C GLU A 94 14.06 -11.00 -21.67
N TYR A 95 13.72 -9.71 -21.72
CA TYR A 95 13.77 -8.87 -22.92
C TYR A 95 15.20 -8.72 -23.46
N GLU A 96 16.17 -8.39 -22.60
CA GLU A 96 17.58 -8.21 -23.01
C GLU A 96 18.19 -9.52 -23.54
N ASN A 97 17.76 -10.67 -23.03
CA ASN A 97 18.20 -11.99 -23.50
C ASN A 97 17.31 -12.54 -24.63
N PHE A 98 16.30 -11.78 -25.07
CA PHE A 98 15.39 -12.23 -26.10
C PHE A 98 16.08 -12.17 -27.46
N VAL A 99 16.43 -13.33 -27.98
CA VAL A 99 17.05 -13.49 -29.29
C VAL A 99 16.24 -14.42 -30.17
N GLN A 100 16.29 -14.16 -31.48
CA GLN A 100 15.73 -15.06 -32.48
C GLN A 100 16.52 -16.36 -32.50
N LYS A 101 15.79 -17.48 -32.45
CA LYS A 101 16.39 -18.81 -32.49
C LYS A 101 16.75 -19.18 -33.93
N PRO A 102 17.77 -20.05 -34.13
CA PRO A 102 18.10 -20.54 -35.47
C PRO A 102 16.90 -21.25 -36.11
N GLY A 103 16.48 -20.81 -37.30
CA GLY A 103 15.34 -21.37 -38.05
C GLY A 103 13.96 -20.90 -37.59
N GLU A 104 13.88 -19.97 -36.63
CA GLU A 104 12.63 -19.34 -36.22
C GLU A 104 12.22 -18.24 -37.20
N SER A 105 10.93 -18.19 -37.58
CA SER A 105 10.42 -17.10 -38.42
C SER A 105 10.21 -15.81 -37.61
N ILE A 106 10.11 -14.67 -38.28
CA ILE A 106 9.84 -13.39 -37.61
C ILE A 106 8.45 -13.42 -36.95
N ASP A 107 7.46 -14.06 -37.57
CA ASP A 107 6.12 -14.20 -37.00
C ASP A 107 6.13 -15.05 -35.72
N ASP A 108 6.90 -16.14 -35.70
CA ASP A 108 7.07 -16.99 -34.52
C ASP A 108 7.83 -16.26 -33.40
N LEU A 109 8.81 -15.43 -33.75
CA LEU A 109 9.55 -14.59 -32.81
C LEU A 109 8.62 -13.60 -32.10
N PHE A 110 7.74 -12.92 -32.84
CA PHE A 110 6.76 -12.00 -32.26
C PHE A 110 5.65 -12.73 -31.49
N GLY A 111 5.32 -13.97 -31.85
CA GLY A 111 4.37 -14.80 -31.10
C GLY A 111 4.88 -15.28 -29.73
N ARG A 112 6.19 -15.14 -29.44
CA ARG A 112 6.78 -15.44 -28.13
C ARG A 112 6.79 -14.26 -27.15
N PHE A 113 6.40 -13.07 -27.59
CA PHE A 113 6.23 -11.87 -26.78
C PHE A 113 4.82 -11.79 -26.19
#